data_AF-A0A927TV91-F1
#
_entry.id   AF-A0A927TV91-F1
#
_cell.length_a   1.000
_cell.length_b   1.000
_cell.length_c   1.000
_cell.angle_alpha   90.00
_cell.angle_beta   90.00
_cell.angle_gamma   90.00
#
_symmetry.space_group_name_H-M   'P 1'
#
loop_
_entity.id
_entity.type
_entity.pdbx_description
1 polymer ?
#
loop_
_entity_poly.entity_id
_entity_poly.type
_entity_poly.pdbx_seq_one_letter_code
_entity_poly.pdbx_strand_id
1 'polypeptide(L)' 'MDIAKVIRELRESVNMNRKEFSEHTGIPVRTLEDWEAGRRTPPEYIPRLISYQLKFEKLVGEEKRYEEK' A
#
# COMPACT_ATOMS: atom_id res chain seq x y z
N MET A 1 2.80 6.30 16.70
CA MET A 1 2.03 6.10 15.45
C MET A 1 1.76 4.62 15.34
N ASP A 2 0.51 4.20 15.16
CA ASP A 2 0.20 2.78 15.02
C ASP A 2 0.52 2.33 13.58
N ILE A 3 1.70 1.73 13.39
CA ILE A 3 2.19 1.30 12.08
C ILE A 3 1.25 0.25 11.45
N ALA A 4 0.64 -0.62 12.27
CA ALA A 4 -0.30 -1.62 11.79
C ALA A 4 -1.55 -0.94 11.19
N LYS A 5 -2.07 0.09 11.87
CA LYS A 5 -3.16 0.92 11.37
C LYS A 5 -2.79 1.65 10.07
N VAL A 6 -1.59 2.23 9.99
CA VAL A 6 -1.14 2.95 8.78
C VAL A 6 -1.07 2.02 7.56
N ILE A 7 -0.54 0.80 7.71
CA ILE A 7 -0.47 -0.17 6.61
C ILE A 7 -1.88 -0.56 6.13
N ARG A 8 -2.81 -0.77 7.08
CA ARG A 8 -4.20 -1.07 6.75
C ARG A 8 -4.88 0.07 5.99
N GLU A 9 -4.71 1.31 6.46
CA GLU A 9 -5.26 2.50 5.82
C GLU A 9 -4.71 2.71 4.41
N LEU A 10 -3.42 2.44 4.17
CA LEU A 10 -2.83 2.50 2.82
C LEU A 10 -3.49 1.50 1.87
N ARG A 11 -3.71 0.26 2.30
CA ARG A 11 -4.40 -0.74 1.47
C ARG A 11 -5.86 -0.37 1.21
N GLU A 12 -6.57 0.07 2.24
CA GLU A 12 -7.98 0.46 2.13
C GLU A 12 -8.15 1.70 1.24
N SER A 13 -7.17 2.61 1.22
CA SER A 13 -7.21 3.82 0.37
C SER A 13 -7.24 3.53 -1.14
N VAL A 14 -6.78 2.35 -1.55
CA VAL A 14 -6.78 1.89 -2.94
C VAL A 14 -7.81 0.79 -3.21
N ASN A 15 -8.69 0.53 -2.22
CA ASN A 15 -9.78 -0.45 -2.31
C ASN A 15 -9.31 -1.86 -2.71
N MET A 16 -8.10 -2.26 -2.26
CA MET A 16 -7.56 -3.59 -2.52
C MET A 16 -7.78 -4.53 -1.32
N ASN A 17 -8.09 -5.78 -1.60
CA ASN A 17 -8.00 -6.84 -0.59
C ASN A 17 -6.52 -7.20 -0.32
N ARG A 18 -6.24 -8.01 0.71
CA ARG A 18 -4.84 -8.36 1.08
C ARG A 18 -4.09 -9.11 0.00
N LYS A 19 -4.78 -9.93 -0.81
CA LYS A 19 -4.18 -10.68 -1.91
C LYS A 19 -3.78 -9.75 -3.04
N GLU A 20 -4.70 -8.89 -3.48
CA GLU A 20 -4.44 -7.89 -4.52
C GLU A 20 -3.30 -6.95 -4.09
N PHE A 21 -3.33 -6.47 -2.84
CA PHE A 21 -2.29 -5.59 -2.32
C PHE A 21 -0.92 -6.28 -2.22
N SER A 22 -0.92 -7.58 -1.92
CA SER A 22 0.30 -8.39 -1.91
C SER A 22 0.89 -8.54 -3.32
N GLU A 23 0.06 -8.87 -4.30
CA GLU A 23 0.45 -8.97 -5.71
C GLU A 23 0.97 -7.63 -6.24
N HIS A 24 0.32 -6.53 -5.84
CA HIS A 24 0.63 -5.18 -6.26
C HIS A 24 1.94 -4.62 -5.66
N THR A 25 2.18 -4.85 -4.36
CA THR A 25 3.37 -4.33 -3.65
C THR A 25 4.54 -5.31 -3.64
N GLY A 26 4.31 -6.57 -3.98
CA GLY A 26 5.28 -7.66 -3.85
C GLY A 26 5.52 -8.12 -2.40
N ILE A 27 4.83 -7.55 -1.41
CA ILE A 27 4.91 -7.98 -0.01
C ILE A 27 4.09 -9.26 0.15
N PRO A 28 4.64 -10.37 0.67
CA PRO A 28 3.86 -11.60 0.85
C PRO A 28 2.61 -11.38 1.73
N VAL A 29 1.47 -11.96 1.33
CA VAL A 29 0.18 -11.82 2.04
C VAL A 29 0.33 -12.06 3.55
N ARG A 30 1.06 -13.11 3.93
CA ARG A 30 1.27 -13.48 5.34
C ARG A 30 2.04 -12.41 6.13
N THR A 31 2.99 -11.73 5.48
CA THR A 31 3.74 -10.61 6.04
C THR A 31 2.82 -9.41 6.25
N LEU A 32 1.98 -9.10 5.27
CA LEU A 32 0.99 -8.03 5.37
C LEU A 32 -0.02 -8.30 6.49
N GLU A 33 -0.50 -9.54 6.64
CA GLU A 33 -1.38 -9.96 7.73
C GLU A 33 -0.72 -9.81 9.10
N ASP A 34 0.55 -10.20 9.25
CA ASP A 34 1.30 -10.02 10.49
C ASP A 34 1.50 -8.54 10.85
N TRP A 35 1.73 -7.69 9.85
CA TRP A 35 1.86 -6.24 10.04
C TRP A 35 0.54 -5.59 10.42
N GLU A 36 -0.54 -5.85 9.68
CA GLU A 36 -1.85 -5.28 9.98
C GLU A 36 -2.43 -5.78 11.31
N ALA A 37 -2.06 -6.99 11.75
CA ALA A 37 -2.47 -7.53 13.04
C ALA A 37 -1.56 -7.08 14.21
N GLY A 38 -0.50 -6.32 13.94
CA GLY A 38 0.47 -5.88 14.95
C GLY A 38 1.34 -7.00 15.52
N ARG A 39 1.34 -8.20 14.90
CA ARG A 39 2.19 -9.33 15.31
C ARG A 39 3.65 -9.10 14.95
N ARG A 40 3.90 -8.34 13.89
CA ARG A 40 5.23 -7.88 13.48
C ARG A 40 5.16 -6.42 13.11
N THR A 41 6.22 -5.68 13.42
CA THR A 41 6.36 -4.28 13.00
C THR A 41 7.26 -4.24 11.76
N PRO A 42 6.80 -3.69 10.62
CA PRO A 42 7.68 -3.46 9.49
C PRO A 42 8.76 -2.42 9.84
N PRO A 43 9.90 -2.40 9.13
CA PRO A 43 10.82 -1.29 9.20
C PRO A 43 10.10 0.05 8.97
N GLU A 44 10.50 1.09 9.70
CA GLU A 44 9.80 2.40 9.71
C GLU A 44 9.64 3.04 8.33
N TYR A 45 10.55 2.74 7.40
CA TYR A 45 10.51 3.28 6.04
C TYR A 45 9.48 2.61 5.14
N ILE A 46 8.96 1.43 5.47
CA ILE A 46 8.06 0.65 4.61
C ILE A 46 6.71 1.36 4.37
N PRO A 47 5.98 1.85 5.39
CA PRO A 47 4.74 2.59 5.15
C PRO A 47 4.96 3.81 4.23
N ARG A 48 6.11 4.47 4.37
CA ARG A 48 6.49 5.60 3.51
C ARG A 48 6.73 5.17 2.07
N LEU A 49 7.43 4.06 1.84
CA LEU A 49 7.67 3.53 0.48
C LEU A 49 6.36 3.13 -0.21
N ILE A 50 5.48 2.41 0.49
CA ILE A 50 4.15 2.05 -0.02
C ILE A 50 3.36 3.32 -0.38
N SER A 51 3.35 4.32 0.51
CA SER A 51 2.68 5.59 0.22
C SER A 51 3.23 6.30 -1.02
N TYR A 52 4.55 6.27 -1.23
CA TYR A 52 5.16 6.85 -2.43
C TYR A 52 4.76 6.11 -3.69
N GLN A 53 4.78 4.76 -3.67
CA GLN A 53 4.35 3.95 -4.81
C GLN A 53 2.91 4.29 -5.21
N LEU A 54 1.96 4.26 -4.27
CA LEU A 54 0.55 4.52 -4.55
C LEU A 54 0.29 5.95 -5.06
N LYS A 55 1.00 6.94 -4.51
CA LYS A 55 0.92 8.34 -4.97
C LYS A 55 1.46 8.50 -6.39
N PHE A 56 2.59 7.88 -6.68
CA PHE A 56 3.21 7.93 -8.00
C PHE A 56 2.28 7.32 -9.07
N GLU A 57 1.72 6.15 -8.80
CA GLU A 57 0.77 5.49 -9.70
C GLU A 57 -0.49 6.32 -9.94
N LYS A 58 -1.01 6.99 -8.90
CA LYS A 58 -2.14 7.91 -9.04
C LYS A 58 -1.82 9.06 -9.98
N LEU A 59 -0.65 9.70 -9.82
CA LEU A 59 -0.22 10.82 -10.67
C LEU A 59 -0.04 10.38 -12.13
N VAL A 60 0.65 9.25 -12.37
CA VAL A 60 0.85 8.70 -13.71
C VAL A 60 -0.48 8.28 -14.35
N GLY A 61 -1.39 7.71 -13.57
CA GLY A 61 -2.74 7.37 -14.04
C GLY A 61 -3.61 8.59 -14.34
N GLU A 62 -3.43 9.70 -13.63
CA GLU A 62 -4.08 10.98 -13.93
C GLU A 62 -3.54 11.58 -15.23
N GLU A 63 -2.22 11.64 -15.41
CA GLU A 63 -1.55 12.14 -16.62
C GLU A 63 -2.05 11.42 -17.89
N LYS A 64 -2.09 10.08 -17.87
CA LYS A 64 -2.64 9.29 -18.99
C LYS A 64 -4.10 9.62 -19.31
N ARG A 65 -4.94 9.82 -18.28
CA ARG A 65 -6.35 10.21 -18.46
C ARG A 65 -6.54 11.63 -18.97
N TYR A 66 -5.55 12.52 -18.80
CA TYR A 66 -5.55 13.85 -19.40
C TYR A 66 -5.13 13.81 -20.87
N GLU A 67 -4.14 12.99 -21.22
CA GLU A 67 -3.68 12.84 -22.61
C GLU A 67 -4.70 12.14 -23.52
N GLU A 68 -5.56 11.27 -22.96
CA GLU A 68 -6.63 10.57 -23.68
C GLU A 68 -7.91 11.41 -23.90
N LYS A 69 -7.99 12.62 -23.33
CA LYS A 69 -9.13 13.54 -23.46
C LYS A 69 -8.87 14.65 -24.47
#